data_AF-A0A0S3QZN3-F1
#
_entry.id   AF-A0A0S3QZN3-F1
#
_cell.length_a   1.000
_cell.length_b   1.000
_cell.length_c   1.000
_cell.angle_alpha   90.00
_cell.angle_beta   90.00
_cell.angle_gamma   90.00
#
_symmetry.space_group_name_H-M   'P 1'
#
loop_
_entity.id
_entity.type
_entity.pdbx_description
1 polymer ?
#
loop_
_entity_poly.entity_id
_entity_poly.type
_entity_poly.pdbx_seq_one_letter_code
_entity_poly.pdbx_strand_id
1 'polypeptide(L)'
;MAILEAASCGLLTVSTRVGGVPEVLPDDMVVLAEPDPGDLVQAIQTAISMLPKIDPQVMHNRMRELYNWHDVAKRTEIVYDRASKCPNQSLLECLSR
;
A
#
# COMPACT_ATOMS: atom_id res chain seq x y z
N MET A 1 -1.85 -5.64 -8.19
CA MET A 1 -2.77 -5.30 -7.07
C MET A 1 -3.55 -4.06 -7.46
N ALA A 2 -4.88 -4.16 -7.51
CA ALA A 2 -5.73 -3.18 -8.21
C ALA A 2 -5.64 -1.74 -7.68
N ILE A 3 -5.60 -1.55 -6.35
CA ILE A 3 -5.60 -0.20 -5.76
C ILE A 3 -4.29 0.56 -6.06
N LEU A 4 -3.14 -0.13 -6.02
CA LEU A 4 -1.84 0.44 -6.39
C LEU A 4 -1.77 0.75 -7.89
N GLU A 5 -2.32 -0.12 -8.73
CA GLU A 5 -2.38 0.09 -10.19
C GLU A 5 -3.22 1.33 -10.52
N ALA A 6 -4.39 1.48 -9.91
CA ALA A 6 -5.25 2.64 -10.09
C ALA A 6 -4.58 3.94 -9.62
N ALA A 7 -4.00 3.95 -8.42
CA ALA A 7 -3.27 5.11 -7.90
C ALA A 7 -2.04 5.43 -8.77
N SER A 8 -1.34 4.41 -9.29
CA SER A 8 -0.21 4.60 -10.21
C SER A 8 -0.64 5.22 -11.53
N CYS A 9 -1.89 5.01 -11.98
CA CYS A 9 -2.47 5.70 -13.13
C CYS A 9 -2.96 7.13 -12.80
N GLY A 10 -2.69 7.64 -11.58
CA GLY A 10 -3.12 8.98 -11.17
C GLY A 10 -4.58 9.06 -10.74
N LEU A 11 -5.24 7.93 -10.44
CA LEU A 11 -6.66 7.88 -10.05
C LEU A 11 -6.85 7.88 -8.53
N LEU A 12 -7.80 8.68 -8.04
CA LEU A 12 -8.22 8.60 -6.64
C LEU A 12 -8.99 7.29 -6.43
N THR A 13 -8.63 6.54 -5.39
CA THR A 13 -9.24 5.23 -5.13
C THR A 13 -10.20 5.30 -3.95
N VAL A 14 -11.23 4.46 -4.00
CA VAL A 14 -12.13 4.19 -2.87
C VAL A 14 -12.01 2.71 -2.54
N SER A 15 -11.83 2.38 -1.28
CA SER A 15 -11.73 0.97 -0.84
C SER A 15 -12.27 0.78 0.57
N THR A 16 -12.48 -0.47 0.96
CA THR A 16 -12.89 -0.80 2.32
C THR A 16 -11.70 -0.81 3.27
N ARG A 17 -11.90 -0.36 4.51
CA ARG A 17 -10.94 -0.34 5.61
C ARG A 17 -10.85 -1.72 6.26
N VAL A 18 -10.41 -2.71 5.50
CA VAL A 18 -10.32 -4.10 5.96
C VAL A 18 -8.96 -4.70 5.60
N GLY A 19 -8.45 -5.57 6.48
CA GLY A 19 -7.16 -6.22 6.28
C GLY A 19 -6.01 -5.21 6.19
N GLY A 20 -5.08 -5.46 5.27
CA GLY A 20 -3.89 -4.62 5.09
C GLY A 20 -4.07 -3.41 4.16
N VAL A 21 -5.28 -3.15 3.65
CA VAL A 21 -5.55 -2.04 2.70
C VAL A 21 -5.23 -0.66 3.29
N PRO A 22 -5.55 -0.36 4.57
CA PRO A 22 -5.22 0.93 5.17
C PRO A 22 -3.72 1.27 5.18
N GLU A 23 -2.86 0.26 5.10
CA GLU A 23 -1.40 0.40 5.09
C GLU A 23 -0.82 0.51 3.67
N VAL A 24 -1.63 0.31 2.62
CA VAL A 24 -1.17 0.27 1.22
C VAL A 24 -1.05 1.65 0.59
N LEU A 25 -1.82 2.65 1.01
CA LEU A 25 -1.78 3.98 0.41
C LEU A 25 -1.86 5.06 1.50
N PRO A 26 -1.22 6.23 1.29
CA PRO A 26 -1.44 7.39 2.15
C PRO A 26 -2.91 7.82 2.17
N ASP A 27 -3.38 8.33 3.32
CA ASP A 27 -4.77 8.76 3.54
C ASP A 27 -5.27 9.83 2.55
N ASP A 28 -4.37 10.55 1.89
CA ASP A 28 -4.72 11.58 0.90
C ASP A 28 -4.82 11.05 -0.55
N MET A 29 -4.53 9.75 -0.76
CA MET A 29 -4.56 9.08 -2.07
C MET A 29 -5.65 8.00 -2.16
N VAL A 30 -6.30 7.68 -1.04
CA VAL A 30 -7.41 6.73 -0.94
C VAL A 30 -8.47 7.26 0.02
N VAL A 31 -9.74 7.09 -0.34
CA VAL A 31 -10.86 7.25 0.59
C VAL A 31 -11.25 5.88 1.10
N LEU A 32 -11.12 5.66 2.41
CA LEU A 32 -11.44 4.40 3.05
C LEU A 32 -12.83 4.45 3.67
N ALA A 33 -13.61 3.38 3.45
CA ALA A 33 -14.94 3.17 4.02
C ALA A 33 -14.96 1.90 4.88
N GLU A 34 -15.79 1.84 5.90
CA GLU A 34 -16.17 0.59 6.54
C GLU A 34 -16.84 -0.36 5.51
N PRO A 35 -16.83 -1.69 5.75
CA PRO A 35 -17.45 -2.67 4.86
C PRO A 35 -18.98 -2.66 4.97
N ASP A 36 -19.57 -1.48 4.88
CA ASP A 36 -20.99 -1.18 4.91
C ASP A 36 -21.39 -0.44 3.63
N PRO A 37 -22.50 -0.80 2.96
CA PRO A 37 -22.94 -0.13 1.74
C PRO A 37 -23.19 1.37 1.89
N GLY A 38 -23.73 1.81 3.04
CA GLY A 38 -24.01 3.21 3.30
C GLY A 38 -22.72 4.02 3.44
N ASP A 39 -21.70 3.44 4.06
CA ASP A 39 -20.39 4.08 4.20
C ASP A 39 -19.63 4.14 2.86
N LEU A 40 -19.74 3.10 2.02
CA LEU A 40 -19.18 3.11 0.66
C LEU A 40 -19.79 4.23 -0.20
N VAL A 41 -21.10 4.47 -0.10
CA VAL A 41 -21.75 5.57 -0.83
C VAL A 41 -21.21 6.93 -0.38
N GLN A 42 -21.07 7.12 0.94
CA GLN A 42 -20.50 8.36 1.51
C GLN A 42 -19.04 8.57 1.09
N ALA A 43 -18.25 7.50 1.06
CA ALA A 43 -16.86 7.55 0.61
C ALA A 43 -16.75 7.92 -0.88
N ILE A 44 -17.63 7.37 -1.73
CA ILE A 44 -17.68 7.74 -3.16
C ILE A 44 -18.08 9.22 -3.33
N GLN A 45 -19.07 9.71 -2.58
CA GLN A 45 -19.47 11.12 -2.61
C GLN A 45 -18.33 12.05 -2.18
N THR A 46 -17.58 11.65 -1.15
CA THR A 46 -16.39 12.35 -0.67
C THR A 46 -15.32 12.39 -1.75
N ALA A 47 -15.03 11.24 -2.39
CA ALA A 47 -14.05 11.12 -3.46
C ALA A 47 -14.41 12.02 -4.67
N ILE A 48 -15.67 12.06 -5.10
CA ILE A 48 -16.14 12.95 -6.17
C ILE A 48 -15.90 14.42 -5.83
N SER A 49 -16.13 14.80 -4.57
CA SER A 49 -15.92 16.18 -4.10
C SER A 49 -14.43 16.57 -4.01
N MET A 50 -13.55 15.59 -3.78
CA MET A 50 -12.09 15.78 -3.74
C MET A 50 -11.47 15.84 -5.13
N LEU A 51 -12.01 15.08 -6.09
CA LEU A 51 -11.45 14.87 -7.42
C LEU A 51 -10.95 16.15 -8.14
N PRO A 52 -11.67 17.30 -8.12
CA PRO A 52 -11.22 18.51 -8.81
C PRO A 52 -9.92 19.12 -8.26
N LYS A 53 -9.52 18.75 -7.04
CA LYS A 53 -8.32 19.26 -6.37
C LYS A 53 -7.10 18.36 -6.57
N ILE A 54 -7.29 17.19 -7.17
CA ILE A 54 -6.25 16.18 -7.32
C ILE A 54 -5.61 16.36 -8.70
N ASP A 55 -4.28 16.50 -8.71
CA ASP A 55 -3.48 16.45 -9.92
C ASP A 55 -3.03 14.99 -10.18
N PRO A 56 -3.50 14.35 -11.27
CA PRO A 56 -3.13 12.98 -11.60
C PRO A 56 -1.63 12.77 -11.79
N GLN A 57 -0.90 13.77 -12.31
CA GLN A 57 0.53 13.67 -12.57
C GLN A 57 1.33 13.69 -11.26
N VAL A 58 0.91 14.52 -10.30
CA VAL A 58 1.49 14.55 -8.96
C VAL A 58 1.26 13.22 -8.25
N MET A 59 0.03 12.68 -8.34
CA MET A 59 -0.31 11.38 -7.77
C MET A 59 0.54 10.25 -8.37
N HIS A 60 0.65 10.18 -9.71
CA HIS A 60 1.50 9.20 -10.39
C HIS A 60 2.97 9.29 -9.93
N ASN A 61 3.53 10.51 -9.89
CA ASN A 61 4.92 10.71 -9.52
C ASN A 61 5.20 10.23 -8.08
N ARG A 62 4.27 10.49 -7.16
CA ARG A 62 4.38 10.04 -5.77
C ARG A 62 4.29 8.51 -5.66
N MET A 63 3.41 7.87 -6.43
CA MET A 63 3.30 6.40 -6.46
C MET A 63 4.58 5.73 -6.96
N ARG A 64 5.21 6.29 -7.99
CA ARG A 64 6.49 5.81 -8.52
C ARG A 64 7.61 5.81 -7.47
N GLU A 65 7.60 6.78 -6.56
CA GLU A 65 8.59 6.89 -5.49
C GLU A 65 8.31 5.95 -4.32
N LEU A 66 7.04 5.82 -3.91
CA LEU A 66 6.63 4.95 -2.80
C LEU A 66 6.72 3.45 -3.15
N TYR A 67 6.35 3.08 -4.38
CA TYR A 67 6.24 1.68 -4.80
C TYR A 67 7.13 1.39 -6.01
N ASN A 68 8.37 0.96 -5.73
CA ASN A 68 9.37 0.65 -6.74
C ASN A 68 9.91 -0.78 -6.59
N TRP A 69 9.63 -1.65 -7.56
CA TRP A 69 10.10 -3.03 -7.56
C TRP A 69 11.62 -3.19 -7.54
N HIS A 70 12.37 -2.23 -8.10
CA HIS A 70 13.82 -2.25 -8.04
C HIS A 70 14.33 -2.04 -6.60
N ASP A 71 13.71 -1.14 -5.84
CA ASP A 71 14.05 -0.93 -4.42
C ASP A 71 13.66 -2.15 -3.58
N VAL A 72 12.47 -2.71 -3.80
CA VAL A 72 12.01 -3.93 -3.13
C VAL A 72 12.98 -5.08 -3.38
N ALA A 73 13.41 -5.30 -4.63
CA ALA A 73 14.37 -6.34 -4.98
C ALA A 73 15.70 -6.15 -4.26
N LYS A 74 16.27 -4.95 -4.30
CA LYS A 74 17.53 -4.61 -3.62
C LYS A 74 17.45 -4.82 -2.11
N ARG A 75 16.37 -4.36 -1.47
CA ARG A 75 16.18 -4.52 -0.02
C ARG A 75 15.97 -5.98 0.36
N THR A 76 15.27 -6.74 -0.47
CA THR A 76 15.06 -8.17 -0.27
C THR A 76 16.38 -8.92 -0.36
N GLU A 77 17.21 -8.64 -1.38
CA GLU A 77 18.55 -9.21 -1.51
C GLU A 77 19.41 -8.99 -0.26
N ILE A 78 19.43 -7.77 0.29
CA ILE A 78 20.16 -7.46 1.53
C ILE A 78 19.70 -8.33 2.71
N VAL A 79 18.40 -8.61 2.82
CA VAL A 79 17.88 -9.50 3.88
C VAL A 79 18.36 -10.93 3.67
N TYR A 80 18.31 -11.44 2.44
CA TYR A 80 18.80 -12.78 2.12
C TYR A 80 20.30 -12.93 2.37
N ASP A 81 21.10 -11.95 1.95
CA ASP A 81 22.54 -11.92 2.21
C ASP A 81 22.88 -11.95 3.70
N ARG A 82 22.09 -11.24 4.52
CA ARG A 82 22.24 -11.26 5.98
C ARG A 82 21.82 -12.60 6.56
N ALA A 83 20.66 -13.12 6.16
CA ALA A 83 20.15 -14.40 6.64
C ALA A 83 21.10 -15.55 6.31
N SER A 84 21.70 -15.55 5.11
CA SER A 84 22.69 -16.57 4.71
C SER A 84 23.98 -16.53 5.52
N LYS A 85 24.32 -15.38 6.13
CA LYS A 85 25.51 -15.22 6.99
C LYS A 85 25.22 -15.52 8.45
N CYS A 86 23.94 -15.60 8.84
CA CYS A 86 23.55 -15.98 10.19
C CYS A 86 23.82 -17.48 10.40
N PRO A 87 24.36 -17.88 11.57
CA PRO A 87 24.48 -19.28 11.91
C PRO A 87 23.07 -19.91 11.94
N ASN A 88 22.94 -21.11 11.38
CA ASN A 88 21.69 -21.87 11.44
C ASN A 88 21.36 -22.18 12.91
N GLN A 89 20.43 -21.43 13.49
CA GLN A 89 19.81 -21.81 14.75
C GLN A 89 18.82 -22.94 14.48
N SER A 90 18.85 -23.96 15.32
CA SER A 90 17.86 -25.01 15.22
C SER A 90 16.47 -24.45 15.52
N LEU A 91 15.45 -25.00 14.87
CA LEU A 91 14.05 -24.61 15.07
C LEU A 91 13.65 -24.73 16.57
N LEU A 92 14.22 -25.70 17.27
CA LEU A 92 14.06 -25.89 18.72
C LEU A 92 14.62 -24.72 19.53
N GLU A 93 15.79 -24.19 19.19
CA GLU A 93 16.37 -23.03 19.89
C GLU A 93 15.57 -21.74 19.64
N CYS A 94 15.03 -21.55 18.44
CA CYS A 94 14.19 -20.38 18.12
C CYS A 94 12.86 -20.37 18.88
N LEU A 95 12.23 -21.54 19.04
CA LEU A 95 10.93 -21.68 19.71
C LEU A 95 11.02 -21.71 21.25
N SER A 96 12.24 -21.87 21.79
CA SER A 96 12.50 -21.90 23.23
C SER A 96 12.67 -20.50 23.86
N ARG A 97 12.59 -19.43 23.05
CA ARG A 97 12.66 -18.01 23.48
C ARG A 97 11.26 -17.41 23.57
#